data_AF-A0A949WYQ7-F1
#
_entry.id   AF-A0A949WYQ7-F1
#
_cell.length_a   1.000
_cell.length_b   1.000
_cell.length_c   1.000
_cell.angle_alpha   90.00
_cell.angle_beta   90.00
_cell.angle_gamma   90.00
#
_symmetry.space_group_name_H-M   'P 1'
#
loop_
_entity.id
_entity.type
_entity.pdbx_description
1 polymer ?
#
loop_
_entity_poly.entity_id
_entity_poly.type
_entity_poly.pdbx_seq_one_letter_code
_entity_poly.pdbx_strand_id
1 'polypeptide(L)' 'ALSVRGRDYEWQKSTGARLSNFKNELRGCGPFLHDDPRDRPAAVFGGRTTLHLNKDNPSYLLLPVIP' A
#
# COMPACT_ATOMS: atom_id res chain seq x y z
N ALA A 1 1.47 -10.52 11.45
CA ALA A 1 1.10 -11.41 10.31
C ALA A 1 1.40 -10.69 9.00
N LEU A 2 1.81 -11.41 7.95
CA LEU A 2 1.91 -10.86 6.59
C LEU A 2 0.51 -10.48 6.07
N SER A 3 0.38 -9.37 5.35
CA SER A 3 -0.89 -8.94 4.76
C SER A 3 -0.68 -8.37 3.36
N VAL A 4 -1.41 -8.90 2.37
CA VAL A 4 -1.50 -8.30 1.04
C VAL A 4 -2.85 -7.60 0.94
N ARG A 5 -2.83 -6.26 0.82
CA ARG A 5 -4.04 -5.43 0.98
C ARG A 5 -4.58 -4.85 -0.32
N GLY A 6 -3.83 -4.91 -1.42
CA GLY A 6 -4.23 -4.32 -2.70
C GLY A 6 -4.54 -2.82 -2.61
N ARG A 7 -3.83 -2.11 -1.73
CA ARG A 7 -3.98 -0.68 -1.50
C ARG A 7 -2.62 -0.02 -1.70
N ASP A 8 -2.61 1.20 -2.20
CA ASP A 8 -1.38 1.96 -2.49
C ASP A 8 -0.81 2.66 -1.27
N TYR A 9 -0.66 1.92 -0.18
CA TYR A 9 -1.38 2.35 1.02
C TYR A 9 -0.70 3.38 1.93
N GLU A 10 -1.51 4.40 2.21
CA GLU A 10 -1.77 4.92 3.56
C GLU A 10 -1.98 3.79 4.58
N TRP A 11 -1.26 3.85 5.70
CA TRP A 11 -1.35 2.90 6.81
C TRP A 11 -2.07 3.52 8.01
N GLN A 12 -2.97 2.75 8.63
CA GLN A 12 -3.90 3.17 9.69
C GLN A 12 -4.87 4.28 9.27
N LYS A 13 -6.07 4.31 9.88
CA LYS A 13 -7.08 5.36 9.60
C LYS A 13 -6.60 6.73 10.10
N SER A 14 -5.82 6.74 11.17
CA SER A 14 -5.20 7.91 11.79
C SER A 14 -4.00 7.44 12.59
N THR A 15 -2.96 8.25 12.62
CA THR A 15 -1.74 8.08 13.44
C THR A 15 -1.62 9.19 14.49
N GLY A 16 -2.37 10.29 14.34
CA GLY A 16 -2.25 11.52 15.11
C GLY A 16 -1.04 12.37 14.74
N ALA A 17 -0.12 11.86 13.90
CA ALA A 17 1.12 12.55 13.54
C ALA A 17 0.87 13.60 12.45
N ARG A 18 1.19 14.86 12.76
CA ARG A 18 1.07 16.01 11.85
C ARG A 18 2.31 16.90 11.97
N LEU A 19 2.69 17.49 10.84
CA LEU A 19 3.69 18.55 10.79
C LEU A 19 3.00 19.84 10.33
N SER A 20 3.38 20.98 10.90
CA SER A 20 2.71 22.27 10.67
C SER A 20 2.75 22.73 9.20
N ASN A 21 3.71 22.23 8.43
CA ASN A 21 3.91 22.53 7.02
C ASN A 21 3.29 21.50 6.05
N PHE A 22 2.64 20.44 6.56
CA PHE A 22 1.94 19.47 5.72
C PHE A 22 0.44 19.56 5.88
N LYS A 23 -0.27 19.50 4.74
CA LYS A 23 -1.73 19.51 4.68
C LYS A 23 -2.34 18.25 5.31
N ASN A 24 -1.72 17.11 5.05
CA ASN A 24 -2.23 15.80 5.41
C ASN A 24 -1.53 15.25 6.65
N GLU A 25 -2.27 14.45 7.40
CA GLU A 25 -1.74 13.61 8.47
C GLU A 25 -0.78 12.55 7.90
N LEU A 26 0.26 12.19 8.66
CA LEU A 26 1.23 11.20 8.23
C LEU A 26 0.65 9.79 8.35
N ARG A 27 0.31 9.15 7.23
CA ARG A 27 -0.27 7.79 7.18
C ARG A 27 0.49 6.95 6.16
N GLY A 28 1.11 5.85 6.59
CA GLY A 28 1.89 5.00 5.68
C GLY A 28 3.06 5.78 5.04
N CYS A 29 2.90 6.17 3.77
CA CYS A 29 3.88 6.96 3.00
C CYS A 29 3.86 8.47 3.37
N GLY A 30 3.96 8.79 4.66
CA GLY A 30 3.98 10.19 5.12
C GLY A 30 2.68 10.94 4.77
N PRO A 31 2.75 12.21 4.31
CA PRO A 31 1.56 13.01 3.98
C PRO A 31 1.05 12.76 2.54
N PHE A 32 1.69 11.87 1.78
CA PHE A 32 1.43 11.70 0.36
C PHE A 32 0.28 10.72 0.13
N LEU A 33 -0.69 11.15 -0.66
CA LEU A 33 -1.89 10.37 -1.01
C LEU A 33 -1.80 9.92 -2.46
N HIS A 34 -2.23 8.69 -2.72
CA HIS A 34 -2.37 8.12 -4.06
C HIS A 34 -3.84 8.11 -4.49
N ASP A 35 -4.54 9.23 -4.29
CA ASP A 35 -5.99 9.37 -4.52
C ASP A 35 -6.37 10.38 -5.62
N ASP A 36 -5.40 11.06 -6.25
CA ASP A 36 -5.68 11.93 -7.39
C ASP A 36 -6.18 11.09 -8.57
N PRO A 37 -7.42 11.30 -9.07
CA PRO A 37 -7.99 10.48 -10.13
C PRO A 37 -7.30 10.66 -11.49
N ARG A 38 -6.48 11.71 -11.67
CA ARG A 38 -5.67 11.93 -12.88
C ARG A 38 -4.41 11.08 -12.88
N ASP A 39 -3.76 10.96 -11.72
CA ASP A 39 -2.58 10.12 -11.54
C ASP A 39 -2.98 8.64 -11.39
N ARG A 40 -4.14 8.40 -10.74
CA ARG A 40 -4.64 7.07 -10.43
C ARG A 40 -6.06 6.81 -10.96
N PRO A 41 -6.25 6.80 -12.29
CA PRO A 41 -7.56 6.56 -12.89
C PRO A 41 -8.11 5.18 -12.52
N ALA A 42 -9.36 5.14 -12.07
CA ALA A 42 -10.04 3.90 -11.67
C ALA A 42 -10.12 2.85 -12.79
N ALA A 43 -10.17 3.28 -14.05
CA ALA A 43 -10.16 2.39 -15.21
C ALA A 43 -8.88 1.53 -15.30
N VAL A 44 -7.76 1.99 -14.72
CA VAL A 44 -6.48 1.27 -14.71
C VAL A 44 -6.26 0.59 -13.35
N PHE A 45 -6.52 1.30 -12.25
CA PHE A 45 -6.12 0.86 -10.90
C PHE A 45 -7.26 0.28 -10.05
N GLY A 46 -8.52 0.37 -10.51
CA GLY A 46 -9.71 -0.09 -9.77
C GLY A 46 -10.11 -1.54 -10.03
N GLY A 47 -9.28 -2.31 -10.73
CA GLY A 47 -9.54 -3.71 -11.09
C GLY A 47 -9.43 -4.69 -9.92
N ARG A 48 -9.80 -5.94 -10.18
CA ARG A 48 -9.63 -7.05 -9.23
C ARG A 48 -8.25 -7.69 -9.39
N THR A 49 -7.40 -7.57 -8.37
CA THR A 49 -6.13 -8.29 -8.29
C THR A 49 -6.33 -9.67 -7.67
N THR A 50 -5.82 -10.72 -8.32
CA THR A 50 -5.89 -12.11 -7.85
C THR A 50 -4.50 -12.65 -7.63
N LEU A 51 -4.25 -13.27 -6.46
CA LEU A 51 -3.01 -13.99 -6.18
C LEU A 51 -3.20 -15.47 -6.50
N HIS A 52 -2.32 -16.02 -7.33
CA HIS A 52 -2.34 -17.43 -7.69
C HIS A 52 -1.34 -18.20 -6.83
N LEU A 53 -1.84 -18.94 -5.84
CA LEU A 53 -1.04 -19.79 -4.97
C LEU A 53 -1.18 -21.23 -5.44
N ASN A 54 -0.08 -21.85 -5.82
CA ASN A 54 -0.07 -23.22 -6.31
C ASN A 54 1.08 -24.00 -5.62
N LYS A 55 0.94 -25.33 -5.48
CA LYS A 55 1.95 -26.13 -4.75
C LYS A 55 3.19 -26.43 -5.59
N ASP A 56 3.03 -26.56 -6.91
CA ASP A 56 4.09 -27.02 -7.81
C ASP A 56 5.03 -25.88 -8.26
N ASN A 57 4.61 -24.64 -8.04
CA ASN A 57 5.29 -23.36 -8.24
C ASN A 57 4.86 -22.36 -7.12
N PRO A 58 5.34 -22.58 -5.88
CA PRO A 58 4.91 -21.80 -4.73
C PRO A 58 5.28 -20.33 -4.85
N SER A 59 4.35 -19.45 -4.48
CA SER A 59 4.65 -18.03 -4.30
C SER A 59 5.38 -17.80 -2.98
N TYR A 60 6.46 -17.02 -3.01
CA TYR A 60 7.25 -16.68 -1.82
C TYR A 60 7.61 -15.20 -1.80
N LEU A 61 7.86 -14.68 -0.59
CA LEU A 61 8.45 -13.36 -0.39
C LEU A 61 9.91 -13.56 0.00
N LEU A 62 10.83 -12.98 -0.77
CA LEU A 62 12.24 -12.96 -0.41
C LEU A 62 12.48 -11.83 0.61
N LEU A 63 13.05 -12.18 1.76
CA LEU A 63 13.35 -11.24 2.84
C LEU A 63 14.86 -11.04 2.94
N PRO A 64 15.36 -9.79 3.02
CA PRO A 64 16.76 -9.53 3.27
C PRO A 64 17.07 -9.73 4.76
N VAL A 65 17.33 -10.97 5.15
CA VAL A 65 17.71 -11.30 6.53
C VAL A 65 19.17 -10.92 6.75
N ILE A 66 19.41 -9.97 7.64
CA ILE A 66 20.76 -9.62 8.13
C ILE A 66 20.99 -10.42 9.43
N PRO A 67 22.04 -11.27 9.51
CA PRO A 67 22.36 -12.05 10.71
C PRO A 67 22.73 -11.20 11.93
#